data_AF-A0A1Y1VSI7-F1
#
_entry.id   AF-A0A1Y1VSI7-F1
#
_cell.length_a   1.000
_cell.length_b   1.000
_cell.length_c   1.000
_cell.angle_alpha   90.00
_cell.angle_beta   90.00
_cell.angle_gamma   90.00
#
_symmetry.space_group_name_H-M   'P 1'
#
loop_
_entity.id
_entity.type
_entity.pdbx_description
1 polymer ?
#
loop_
_entity_poly.entity_id
_entity_poly.type
_entity_poly.pdbx_seq_one_letter_code
_entity_poly.pdbx_strand_id
1 'polypeptide(L)'
;MVLYFYPPPLMSFEFPPFEKSRVETAALFNVSLDPVSHTDMSTIIEISVVYALDLFALIYLLIHRSYPLINAKSACSIITLCMTVVVWSVGGISTGGMVHLYTNGILRSCKLTLLWFRLGLGATYIATIFSVRSYSLYRVFCQGRLST
;
A
#
# COMPACT_ATOMS: atom_id res chain seq x y z
N MET A 1 -42.89 4.12 -45.38
CA MET A 1 -42.78 3.60 -44.00
C MET A 1 -41.39 3.99 -43.50
N VAL A 2 -41.31 5.10 -42.75
CA VAL A 2 -40.04 5.68 -42.26
C VAL A 2 -39.87 5.20 -40.82
N LEU A 3 -38.84 4.39 -40.57
CA LEU A 3 -38.51 3.91 -39.23
C LEU A 3 -37.72 5.00 -38.50
N TYR A 4 -38.35 5.63 -37.50
CA TYR A 4 -37.67 6.51 -36.56
C TYR A 4 -36.83 5.67 -35.61
N PHE A 5 -35.51 5.68 -35.81
CA PHE A 5 -34.54 5.20 -34.84
C PHE A 5 -34.49 6.22 -33.69
N TYR A 6 -35.10 5.90 -32.55
CA TYR A 6 -34.85 6.62 -31.30
C TYR A 6 -33.45 6.24 -30.80
N PRO A 7 -32.48 7.16 -30.75
CA PRO A 7 -31.24 6.88 -30.05
C PRO A 7 -31.55 6.65 -28.56
N PRO A 8 -30.90 5.68 -27.90
CA PRO A 8 -31.09 5.46 -26.47
C PRO A 8 -30.71 6.74 -25.69
N PRO A 9 -31.40 7.04 -24.57
CA PRO A 9 -31.06 8.20 -23.76
C PRO A 9 -29.62 8.07 -23.26
N LEU A 10 -28.75 8.98 -23.71
CA LEU A 10 -27.43 9.21 -23.15
C LEU A 10 -27.63 9.53 -21.66
N MET A 11 -27.28 8.60 -20.78
CA MET A 11 -27.10 8.91 -19.36
C MET A 11 -25.95 9.92 -19.26
N SER A 12 -26.29 11.20 -19.22
CA SER A 12 -25.34 12.26 -18.89
C SER A 12 -25.01 12.13 -17.40
N PHE A 13 -23.90 11.46 -17.10
CA PHE A 13 -23.33 11.50 -15.77
C PHE A 13 -22.84 12.94 -15.55
N GLU A 14 -23.57 13.73 -14.74
CA GLU A 14 -23.09 15.05 -14.35
C GLU A 14 -21.89 14.88 -13.43
N PHE A 15 -20.71 15.11 -13.99
CA PHE A 15 -19.49 15.16 -13.21
C PHE A 15 -19.57 16.28 -12.16
N PRO A 16 -19.12 16.04 -10.92
CA PRO A 16 -18.98 17.09 -9.93
C PRO A 16 -18.10 18.24 -10.48
N PRO A 17 -18.32 19.50 -10.04
CA PRO A 17 -17.67 20.67 -10.64
C PRO A 17 -16.13 20.61 -10.62
N PHE A 18 -15.56 19.87 -9.67
CA PHE A 18 -14.11 19.63 -9.60
C PHE A 18 -13.58 18.71 -10.72
N GLU A 19 -14.34 17.68 -11.10
CA GLU A 19 -13.95 16.80 -12.21
C GLU A 19 -14.07 17.49 -13.56
N LYS A 20 -15.09 18.35 -13.73
CA LYS A 20 -15.21 19.22 -14.92
C LYS A 20 -13.96 20.07 -15.12
N SER A 21 -13.45 20.70 -14.07
CA SER A 21 -12.24 21.53 -14.15
C SER A 21 -10.99 20.72 -14.52
N ARG A 22 -10.86 19.46 -14.04
CA ARG A 22 -9.77 18.56 -14.46
C ARG A 22 -9.87 18.16 -15.93
N VAL A 23 -11.08 17.84 -16.39
CA VAL A 23 -11.36 17.47 -17.79
C VAL A 23 -11.11 18.66 -18.72
N GLU A 24 -11.54 19.87 -18.34
CA GLU A 24 -11.28 21.11 -19.08
C GLU A 24 -9.78 21.40 -19.16
N THR A 25 -9.05 21.24 -18.04
CA THR A 25 -7.59 21.44 -18.03
C THR A 25 -6.90 20.41 -18.92
N ALA A 26 -7.28 19.14 -18.87
CA ALA A 26 -6.70 18.11 -19.72
C ALA A 26 -7.05 18.29 -21.21
N ALA A 27 -8.27 18.73 -21.52
CA ALA A 27 -8.68 19.12 -22.87
C ALA A 27 -7.85 20.31 -23.38
N LEU A 28 -7.52 21.26 -22.50
CA LEU A 28 -6.66 22.40 -22.83
C LEU A 28 -5.22 21.99 -23.15
N PHE A 29 -4.71 20.93 -22.52
CA PHE A 29 -3.41 20.33 -22.82
C PHE A 29 -3.46 19.23 -23.89
N ASN A 30 -4.64 18.96 -24.46
CA ASN A 30 -4.86 17.89 -25.44
C ASN A 30 -4.39 16.50 -24.94
N VAL A 31 -4.51 16.26 -23.63
CA VAL A 31 -4.14 15.01 -22.96
C VAL A 31 -5.40 14.20 -22.70
N SER A 32 -5.42 12.95 -23.17
CA SER A 32 -6.48 11.99 -22.84
C SER A 32 -6.37 11.60 -21.36
N LEU A 33 -7.39 11.93 -20.56
CA LEU A 33 -7.52 11.43 -19.19
C LEU A 33 -8.01 9.98 -19.24
N ASP A 34 -7.09 9.02 -19.18
CA ASP A 34 -7.48 7.66 -18.84
C ASP A 34 -7.89 7.59 -17.36
N PRO A 35 -9.04 6.97 -17.03
CA PRO A 35 -9.53 6.89 -15.65
C PRO A 35 -8.60 6.06 -14.75
N VAL A 36 -7.72 5.24 -15.33
CA VAL A 36 -6.60 4.59 -14.66
C VAL A 36 -5.44 4.57 -15.65
N SER A 37 -4.35 5.28 -15.35
CA SER A 37 -3.16 5.26 -16.21
C SER A 37 -2.61 3.83 -16.31
N HIS A 38 -2.13 3.42 -17.49
CA HIS A 38 -1.45 2.13 -17.64
C HIS A 38 -0.29 1.94 -16.66
N THR A 39 0.36 3.04 -16.25
CA THR A 39 1.40 3.06 -15.22
C THR A 39 0.89 2.71 -13.82
N ASP A 40 -0.34 3.08 -13.51
CA ASP A 40 -0.97 2.79 -12.22
C ASP A 40 -1.39 1.32 -12.17
N MET A 41 -1.90 0.78 -13.27
CA MET A 41 -2.18 -0.65 -13.40
C MET A 41 -0.91 -1.49 -13.26
N SER A 42 0.19 -1.13 -13.93
CA SER A 42 1.43 -1.90 -13.85
C SER A 42 2.00 -1.91 -12.42
N THR A 43 1.97 -0.77 -11.74
CA THR A 43 2.45 -0.68 -10.35
C THR A 43 1.58 -1.48 -9.37
N ILE A 44 0.24 -1.47 -9.54
CA ILE A 44 -0.65 -2.30 -8.72
C ILE A 44 -0.37 -3.79 -8.92
N ILE A 45 -0.16 -4.22 -10.17
CA ILE A 45 0.15 -5.62 -10.49
C ILE A 45 1.48 -6.02 -9.86
N GLU A 46 2.53 -5.22 -10.04
CA GLU A 46 3.87 -5.50 -9.48
C GLU A 46 3.82 -5.61 -7.96
N ILE A 47 3.17 -4.65 -7.29
CA ILE A 47 3.01 -4.67 -5.83
C ILE A 47 2.23 -5.91 -5.39
N SER A 48 1.16 -6.28 -6.10
CA SER A 48 0.34 -7.44 -5.76
C SER A 48 1.12 -8.75 -5.84
N VAL A 49 1.98 -8.91 -6.85
CA VAL A 49 2.85 -10.09 -7.00
C VAL A 49 3.85 -10.19 -5.86
N VAL A 50 4.51 -9.08 -5.50
CA VAL A 50 5.45 -9.04 -4.38
C VAL A 50 4.75 -9.44 -3.07
N TYR A 51 3.56 -8.90 -2.82
CA TYR A 51 2.77 -9.27 -1.64
C TYR A 51 2.34 -10.72 -1.61
N ALA A 52 1.98 -11.30 -2.76
CA ALA A 52 1.64 -12.71 -2.85
C ALA A 52 2.84 -13.60 -2.50
N LEU A 53 4.04 -13.23 -2.95
CA LEU A 53 5.28 -13.94 -2.60
C LEU A 53 5.61 -13.81 -1.11
N ASP A 54 5.48 -12.62 -0.52
CA ASP A 54 5.71 -12.39 0.91
C ASP A 54 4.73 -13.20 1.78
N LEU A 55 3.46 -13.23 1.37
CA LEU A 55 2.43 -14.00 2.06
C LEU A 55 2.70 -15.51 1.97
N PHE A 56 3.14 -15.99 0.80
CA PHE A 56 3.56 -17.38 0.62
C PHE A 56 4.77 -17.73 1.51
N ALA A 57 5.79 -16.86 1.56
CA ALA A 57 6.95 -17.04 2.41
C ALA A 57 6.57 -17.07 3.90
N LEU A 58 5.64 -16.20 4.33
CA LEU A 58 5.10 -16.21 5.69
C LEU A 58 4.39 -17.51 6.03
N ILE A 59 3.50 -17.98 5.16
CA ILE A 59 2.77 -19.23 5.36
C ILE A 59 3.76 -20.39 5.46
N TYR A 60 4.74 -20.44 4.56
CA TYR A 60 5.79 -21.45 4.59
C TYR A 60 6.55 -21.45 5.93
N LEU A 61 6.88 -20.26 6.43
CA LEU A 61 7.58 -20.06 7.71
C LEU A 61 6.72 -20.48 8.90
N LEU A 62 5.40 -20.22 8.86
CA LEU A 62 4.45 -20.66 9.88
C LEU A 62 4.26 -22.19 9.90
N ILE A 63 4.22 -22.83 8.74
CA ILE A 63 4.12 -24.29 8.62
C ILE A 63 5.41 -24.95 9.14
N HIS A 64 6.57 -24.40 8.81
CA HIS A 64 7.89 -24.94 9.19
C HIS A 64 8.44 -24.34 10.48
N ARG A 65 7.57 -23.95 11.42
CA ARG A 65 7.97 -23.30 12.68
C ARG A 65 8.88 -24.17 13.56
N SER A 66 8.89 -25.48 13.34
CA SER A 66 9.74 -26.45 14.04
C SER A 66 11.23 -26.33 13.73
N TYR A 67 11.63 -25.56 12.71
CA TYR A 67 13.04 -25.36 12.40
C TYR A 67 13.74 -24.54 13.50
N PRO A 68 14.85 -25.03 14.07
CA PRO A 68 15.54 -24.39 15.20
C PRO A 68 16.08 -22.99 14.83
N LEU A 69 16.50 -22.78 13.58
CA LEU A 69 16.91 -21.47 13.07
C LEU A 69 15.78 -20.42 13.07
N ILE A 70 14.55 -20.86 12.81
CA ILE A 70 13.37 -19.99 12.84
C ILE A 70 12.96 -19.73 14.28
N ASN A 71 13.04 -20.75 15.14
CA ASN A 71 12.64 -20.60 16.54
C ASN A 71 13.60 -19.70 17.35
N ALA A 72 14.89 -19.69 16.99
CA ALA A 72 15.87 -18.76 17.56
C ALA A 72 15.61 -17.30 17.16
N LYS A 73 14.94 -17.08 16.02
CA LYS A 73 14.60 -15.75 15.51
C LYS A 73 13.14 -15.44 15.84
N SER A 74 12.90 -14.71 16.94
CA SER A 74 11.55 -14.37 17.44
C SER A 74 10.48 -14.25 16.33
N ALA A 75 9.70 -15.32 16.14
CA ALA A 75 8.71 -15.42 15.07
C ALA A 75 7.68 -14.27 15.15
N CYS A 76 7.37 -13.84 16.37
CA CYS A 76 6.50 -12.71 16.65
C CYS A 76 6.98 -11.42 15.95
N SER A 77 8.28 -11.14 15.97
CA SER A 77 8.82 -9.92 15.34
C SER A 77 8.80 -9.98 13.81
N ILE A 78 8.79 -11.18 13.20
CA ILE A 78 8.65 -11.31 11.74
C ILE A 78 7.19 -11.05 11.35
N ILE A 79 6.25 -11.62 12.10
CA ILE A 79 4.82 -11.42 11.88
C ILE A 79 4.45 -9.94 12.00
N THR A 80 4.92 -9.25 13.05
CA THR A 80 4.61 -7.83 13.23
C THR A 80 5.23 -6.96 12.13
N LEU A 81 6.45 -7.27 11.68
CA LEU A 81 7.09 -6.55 10.58
C LEU A 81 6.29 -6.71 9.28
N CYS A 82 5.79 -7.91 8.99
CA CYS A 82 4.97 -8.13 7.81
C CYS A 82 3.62 -7.39 7.89
N MET A 83 2.95 -7.40 9.05
CA MET A 83 1.73 -6.60 9.26
C MET A 83 1.99 -5.11 9.03
N THR A 84 3.12 -4.60 9.50
CA THR A 84 3.53 -3.21 9.27
C THR A 84 3.73 -2.90 7.80
N VAL A 85 4.35 -3.81 7.04
CA VAL A 85 4.54 -3.66 5.60
C VAL A 85 3.20 -3.58 4.88
N VAL A 86 2.21 -4.43 5.23
CA VAL A 86 0.85 -4.36 4.67
C VAL A 86 0.20 -3.00 4.96
N VAL A 87 0.23 -2.54 6.21
CA VAL A 87 -0.34 -1.24 6.61
C VAL A 87 0.36 -0.09 5.87
N TRP A 88 1.68 -0.16 5.70
CA TRP A 88 2.45 0.85 4.98
C TRP A 88 2.03 0.97 3.51
N SER A 89 1.80 -0.14 2.82
CA SER A 89 1.38 -0.09 1.41
C SER A 89 -0.07 0.33 1.22
N VAL A 90 -0.97 -0.03 2.13
CA VAL A 90 -2.33 0.52 2.14
C VAL A 90 -2.28 2.05 2.29
N GLY A 91 -1.41 2.55 3.18
CA GLY A 91 -1.12 3.98 3.28
C GLY A 91 -0.56 4.56 1.97
N GLY A 92 0.32 3.82 1.29
CA GLY A 92 0.84 4.12 -0.05
C GLY A 92 -0.26 4.39 -1.07
N ILE A 93 -1.13 3.40 -1.28
CA ILE A 93 -2.24 3.46 -2.26
C ILE A 93 -3.20 4.63 -1.92
N SER A 94 -3.53 4.80 -0.64
CA SER A 94 -4.40 5.89 -0.19
C SER A 94 -3.81 7.27 -0.46
N THR A 95 -2.50 7.44 -0.23
CA THR A 95 -1.80 8.73 -0.45
C THR A 95 -1.55 9.03 -1.93
N GLY A 96 -1.29 8.01 -2.75
CA GLY A 96 -0.99 8.13 -4.18
C GLY A 96 -2.12 8.67 -5.05
N GLY A 97 -3.32 8.89 -4.48
CA GLY A 97 -4.42 9.51 -5.22
C GLY A 97 -5.14 8.57 -6.20
N MET A 98 -4.78 7.29 -6.21
CA MET A 98 -5.44 6.25 -7.02
C MET A 98 -6.91 6.04 -6.65
N VAL A 99 -7.31 6.44 -5.43
CA VAL A 99 -8.71 6.37 -4.98
C VAL A 99 -9.29 7.78 -4.94
N HIS A 100 -10.24 8.07 -5.83
CA HIS A 100 -10.99 9.33 -5.88
C HIS A 100 -11.96 9.44 -4.70
N LEU A 101 -11.43 9.66 -3.49
CA LEU A 101 -12.19 9.79 -2.24
C LEU A 101 -12.69 11.22 -1.99
N TYR A 102 -12.61 12.11 -2.98
CA TYR A 102 -12.82 13.55 -2.81
C TYR A 102 -14.28 13.96 -2.59
N THR A 103 -15.25 13.09 -2.91
CA THR A 103 -16.68 13.36 -2.77
C THR A 103 -17.18 13.28 -1.33
N ASN A 104 -16.47 12.61 -0.40
CA ASN A 104 -16.90 12.46 0.99
C ASN A 104 -15.88 13.08 1.97
N GLY A 105 -16.29 14.14 2.67
CA GLY A 105 -15.44 14.83 3.66
C GLY A 105 -14.90 13.93 4.77
N ILE A 106 -15.64 12.88 5.14
CA ILE A 106 -15.24 11.87 6.14
C ILE A 106 -14.03 11.06 5.65
N LEU A 107 -14.02 10.67 4.37
CA LEU A 107 -12.93 9.90 3.77
C LEU A 107 -11.66 10.74 3.61
N ARG A 108 -11.81 12.06 3.42
CA ARG A 108 -10.69 13.00 3.38
C ARG A 108 -9.96 13.10 4.72
N SER A 109 -10.69 13.13 5.85
CA SER A 109 -10.07 13.11 7.19
C SER A 109 -9.36 11.79 7.47
N CYS A 110 -9.91 10.66 7.01
CA CYS A 110 -9.28 9.35 7.13
C CYS A 110 -7.92 9.28 6.40
N LYS A 111 -7.77 9.99 5.26
CA LYS A 111 -6.50 10.05 4.52
C LYS A 111 -5.36 10.64 5.34
N LEU A 112 -5.64 11.65 6.16
CA LEU A 112 -4.63 12.28 7.02
C LEU A 112 -4.20 11.33 8.15
N THR A 113 -5.16 10.61 8.73
CA THR A 113 -4.89 9.55 9.71
C THR A 113 -4.06 8.42 9.10
N LEU A 114 -4.38 7.97 7.89
CA LEU A 114 -3.61 6.96 7.17
C LEU A 114 -2.17 7.42 6.86
N LEU A 115 -1.98 8.70 6.52
CA LEU A 115 -0.64 9.28 6.36
C LEU A 115 0.16 9.26 7.67
N TRP A 116 -0.49 9.59 8.79
CA TRP A 116 0.12 9.51 10.12
C TRP A 116 0.48 8.07 10.49
N PHE A 117 -0.42 7.12 10.26
CA PHE A 117 -0.15 5.69 10.44
C PHE A 117 1.02 5.22 9.57
N ARG A 118 1.13 5.71 8.33
CA ARG A 118 2.28 5.42 7.47
C ARG A 118 3.57 5.90 8.11
N LEU A 119 3.70 7.21 8.38
CA LEU A 119 4.92 7.80 8.92
C LEU A 119 5.31 7.21 10.29
N GLY A 120 4.35 7.11 11.20
CA GLY A 120 4.57 6.56 12.53
C GLY A 120 4.84 5.06 12.46
N LEU A 121 3.85 4.27 12.07
CA LEU A 121 3.92 2.82 12.21
C LEU A 121 4.75 2.10 11.16
N GLY A 122 5.00 2.66 9.97
CA GLY A 122 5.90 2.00 9.04
C GLY A 122 7.35 2.39 9.24
N ALA A 123 7.70 3.66 8.99
CA ALA A 123 9.09 4.09 8.97
C ALA A 123 9.77 3.94 10.34
N THR A 124 9.13 4.43 11.40
CA THR A 124 9.75 4.38 12.74
C THR A 124 9.77 2.97 13.32
N TYR A 125 8.73 2.16 13.05
CA TYR A 125 8.67 0.78 13.53
C TYR A 125 9.67 -0.14 12.84
N ILE A 126 9.82 -0.01 11.52
CA ILE A 126 10.83 -0.78 10.76
C ILE A 126 12.23 -0.40 11.25
N ALA A 127 12.50 0.91 11.42
CA ALA A 127 13.79 1.39 11.92
C ALA A 127 14.08 0.90 13.35
N THR A 128 13.09 0.92 14.24
CA THR A 128 13.26 0.44 15.63
C THR A 128 13.46 -1.06 15.70
N ILE A 129 12.69 -1.88 14.96
CA ILE A 129 12.94 -3.33 14.91
C ILE A 129 14.32 -3.62 14.35
N PHE A 130 14.72 -2.95 13.28
CA PHE A 130 16.05 -3.13 12.69
C PHE A 130 17.15 -2.80 13.70
N SER A 131 17.03 -1.67 14.39
CA SER A 131 17.95 -1.27 15.46
C SER A 131 18.01 -2.29 16.60
N VAL A 132 16.86 -2.78 17.08
CA VAL A 132 16.81 -3.79 18.16
C VAL A 132 17.46 -5.10 17.72
N ARG A 133 17.26 -5.53 16.47
CA ARG A 133 17.88 -6.74 15.90
C ARG A 133 19.39 -6.59 15.79
N SER A 134 19.87 -5.48 15.25
CA SER A 134 21.30 -5.19 15.15
C SER A 134 21.95 -5.11 16.53
N TYR A 135 21.29 -4.48 17.50
CA TYR A 135 21.77 -4.42 18.88
C TYR A 135 21.80 -5.80 19.55
N SER A 136 20.79 -6.63 19.33
CA SER A 136 20.76 -8.01 19.85
C SER A 136 21.91 -8.84 19.28
N LEU A 137 22.20 -8.74 17.98
CA LEU A 137 23.35 -9.40 17.36
C LEU A 137 24.67 -8.87 17.92
N TYR A 138 24.80 -7.55 18.05
CA TYR A 138 25.98 -6.94 18.66
C TYR A 138 26.26 -7.47 20.07
N ARG A 139 25.23 -7.59 20.92
CA ARG A 139 25.40 -8.18 22.26
C ARG A 139 25.87 -9.63 22.22
N VAL A 140 25.31 -10.46 21.34
CA VAL A 140 25.71 -11.87 21.22
C VAL A 140 27.19 -11.98 20.79
N PHE A 141 27.64 -11.18 19.82
CA PHE A 141 29.01 -11.27 19.31
C PHE A 141 30.06 -10.55 20.18
N CYS A 142 29.74 -9.39 20.75
CA CYS A 142 30.71 -8.56 21.46
C CYS A 142 30.70 -8.80 22.98
N GLN A 143 29.55 -9.05 23.59
CA GLN A 143 29.45 -9.27 25.04
C GLN A 143 29.71 -10.73 25.44
N GLY A 144 29.45 -11.71 24.56
CA GLY A 144 29.76 -13.12 24.79
C GLY A 144 31.25 -13.46 24.83
N ARG A 145 32.12 -12.56 24.35
CA ARG A 145 33.58 -12.72 24.39
C ARG A 145 34.25 -12.23 25.69
N LEU A 146 33.51 -11.55 26.56
CA LEU A 146 34.06 -10.95 27.79
C LEU A 146 33.83 -11.82 29.04
N SER A 147 33.17 -12.98 28.91
CA SER A 147 32.83 -13.88 30.02
C SER A 147 33.55 -15.25 29.98
N THR A 148 34.58 -15.39 29.15
CA THR A 148 35.49 -16.55 29.10
C THR A 148 36.91 -16.04 29.05
#